data_AF-M7C6H3-F1
#
_entry.id   AF-M7C6H3-F1
#
_cell.length_a   1.000
_cell.length_b   1.000
_cell.length_c   1.000
_cell.angle_alpha   90.00
_cell.angle_beta   90.00
_cell.angle_gamma   90.00
#
_symmetry.space_group_name_H-M   'P 1'
#
loop_
_entity.id
_entity.type
_entity.pdbx_description
1 polymer ?
#
loop_
_entity_poly.entity_id
_entity_poly.type
_entity_poly.pdbx_seq_one_letter_code
_entity_poly.pdbx_strand_id
1 'polypeptide(L)'
;MRVGDWGWGAAQHLEEAEGKPSGSEPEQERRQQLAQGVARLRGELQQLDLQIETAQREVMTDEVSLEAAQERIRDAQRRSLLLKAYAARLAKERQQLQGSVAQLRGRLEQLKDISRKAKVELTMGGKVPDLGFAGLEPEVLRDVRTACQLRFRFLKSLFEHSTSGALPSGTSEELLDASYQHWLSTVEDIVGSHPPNHVLAALEHLALENTLQMQELTSRIDIPRDVEALKWEGWSRCEELWVQQLPLQAREQRGTAQLASLVQEMHRLLADGSEHAILARAVLELRAVRLAGLRDGLRRGCQELEQEASARHAELQALQSKRQRILDFRHLVVSAGSAGGNLGARAGQPLDVGPAWGVGRQ
;
A
#
# COMPACT_ATOMS: atom_id res chain seq x y z
N MET A 1 -77.21 -3.46 43.40
CA MET A 1 -77.68 -3.71 44.77
C MET A 1 -78.87 -2.78 45.01
N ARG A 2 -80.09 -3.32 45.05
CA ARG A 2 -81.29 -2.58 45.46
C ARG A 2 -81.25 -2.46 46.98
N VAL A 3 -80.95 -1.27 47.48
CA VAL A 3 -81.15 -0.94 48.90
C VAL A 3 -82.50 -0.26 48.98
N GLY A 4 -83.42 -0.81 49.77
CA GLY A 4 -84.67 -0.13 50.13
C GLY A 4 -85.96 -0.87 49.82
N ASP A 5 -86.00 -2.20 49.94
CA ASP A 5 -87.26 -2.98 49.94
C ASP A 5 -87.64 -3.45 51.36
N TRP A 6 -87.35 -2.62 52.35
CA TRP A 6 -87.70 -2.85 53.75
C TRP A 6 -88.43 -1.62 54.27
N GLY A 7 -89.74 -1.74 54.50
CA GLY A 7 -90.43 -0.82 55.42
C GLY A 7 -91.77 -0.23 55.00
N TRP A 8 -92.42 -0.67 53.91
CA TRP A 8 -93.74 -0.14 53.54
C TRP A 8 -94.92 -1.07 53.87
N GLY A 9 -94.68 -2.37 54.07
CA GLY A 9 -95.72 -3.31 54.49
C GLY A 9 -96.16 -3.16 55.96
N ALA A 10 -95.34 -2.55 56.82
CA ALA A 10 -95.65 -2.40 58.25
C ALA A 10 -96.45 -1.13 58.59
N ALA A 11 -96.45 -0.12 57.71
CA ALA A 11 -97.21 1.11 57.92
C ALA A 11 -98.69 0.96 57.56
N GLN A 12 -99.04 0.02 56.67
CA GLN A 12 -100.42 -0.18 56.22
C GLN A 12 -101.26 -1.00 57.21
N HIS A 13 -100.63 -1.83 58.05
CA HIS A 13 -101.31 -2.63 59.07
C HIS A 13 -101.49 -1.93 60.43
N LEU A 14 -100.96 -0.71 60.60
CA LEU A 14 -101.16 0.10 61.82
C LEU A 14 -102.23 1.20 61.65
N GLU A 15 -102.71 1.46 60.43
CA GLU A 15 -103.85 2.38 60.20
C GLU A 15 -105.23 1.73 60.40
N GLU A 16 -105.33 0.39 60.39
CA GLU A 16 -106.61 -0.32 60.61
C GLU A 16 -106.95 -0.58 62.09
N ALA A 17 -106.06 -0.25 63.02
CA ALA A 17 -106.25 -0.57 64.43
C ALA A 17 -105.73 0.51 65.39
N GLU A 18 -106.24 1.74 65.33
CA GLU A 18 -106.29 2.64 66.50
C GLU A 18 -107.11 3.92 66.25
N GLY A 19 -107.99 4.26 67.21
CA GLY A 19 -108.28 5.65 67.56
C GLY A 19 -109.61 6.30 67.11
N LYS A 20 -110.66 6.16 67.93
CA LYS A 20 -111.76 7.15 68.03
C LYS A 20 -111.18 8.56 68.29
N PRO A 21 -111.60 9.63 67.59
CA PRO A 21 -111.06 10.95 67.83
C PRO A 21 -111.88 11.67 68.91
N SER A 22 -111.34 11.74 70.12
CA SER A 22 -111.69 12.77 71.08
C SER A 22 -110.40 13.49 71.49
N GLY A 23 -109.90 14.33 70.60
CA GLY A 23 -108.80 15.27 70.84
C GLY A 23 -109.31 16.70 70.62
N SER A 24 -108.96 17.63 71.50
CA SER A 24 -109.35 19.04 71.41
C SER A 24 -108.89 19.66 70.08
N GLU A 25 -109.68 20.55 69.50
CA GLU A 25 -109.42 21.28 68.23
C GLU A 25 -107.94 21.68 67.97
N PRO A 26 -107.14 22.20 68.93
CA PRO A 26 -105.75 22.61 68.66
C PRO A 26 -104.75 21.47 68.40
N GLU A 27 -104.98 20.25 68.89
CA GLU A 27 -104.09 19.10 68.61
C GLU A 27 -104.36 18.49 67.23
N GLN A 28 -105.62 18.52 66.80
CA GLN A 28 -106.06 18.08 65.48
C GLN A 28 -105.45 18.98 64.39
N GLU A 29 -105.42 20.29 64.61
CA GLU A 29 -104.77 21.27 63.72
C GLU A 29 -103.26 21.06 63.63
N ARG A 30 -102.55 20.83 64.74
CA ARG A 30 -101.11 20.52 64.73
C ARG A 30 -100.80 19.22 63.98
N ARG A 31 -101.62 18.18 64.14
CA ARG A 31 -101.48 16.92 63.39
C ARG A 31 -101.70 17.12 61.90
N GLN A 32 -102.68 17.93 61.49
CA GLN A 32 -102.88 18.27 60.08
C GLN A 32 -101.70 19.05 59.49
N GLN A 33 -101.16 20.03 60.22
CA GLN A 33 -99.99 20.80 59.77
C GLN A 33 -98.75 19.90 59.60
N LEU A 34 -98.49 19.00 60.56
CA LEU A 34 -97.41 18.02 60.45
C LEU A 34 -97.63 17.06 59.26
N ALA A 35 -98.86 16.57 59.07
CA ALA A 35 -99.19 15.70 57.94
C ALA A 35 -98.98 16.40 56.59
N GLN A 36 -99.36 17.67 56.46
CA GLN A 36 -99.09 18.48 55.27
C GLN A 36 -97.59 18.71 55.06
N GLY A 37 -96.84 18.99 56.13
CA GLY A 37 -95.38 19.12 56.07
C GLY A 37 -94.68 17.84 55.61
N VAL A 38 -95.10 16.68 56.15
CA VAL A 38 -94.60 15.37 55.74
C VAL A 38 -94.95 15.07 54.27
N ALA A 39 -96.17 15.39 53.83
CA ALA A 39 -96.58 15.21 52.43
C ALA A 39 -95.73 16.07 51.47
N ARG A 40 -95.46 17.34 51.86
CA ARG A 40 -94.60 18.24 51.09
C ARG A 40 -93.16 17.70 50.99
N LEU A 41 -92.54 17.33 52.10
CA LEU A 41 -91.18 16.79 52.13
C LEU A 41 -91.07 15.48 51.32
N ARG A 42 -92.11 14.64 51.33
CA ARG A 42 -92.17 13.43 50.48
C ARG A 42 -92.19 13.79 48.99
N GLY A 43 -92.93 14.83 48.59
CA GLY A 43 -92.92 15.32 47.22
C GLY A 43 -91.55 15.88 46.80
N GLU A 44 -90.92 16.67 47.67
CA GLU A 44 -89.56 17.20 47.43
C GLU A 44 -88.52 16.07 47.33
N LEU A 45 -88.60 15.04 48.18
CA LEU A 45 -87.75 13.84 48.10
C LEU A 45 -87.93 13.10 46.77
N GLN A 46 -89.17 12.84 46.36
CA GLN A 46 -89.45 12.18 45.08
C GLN A 46 -88.91 12.98 43.88
N GLN A 47 -89.00 14.31 43.93
CA GLN A 47 -88.44 15.17 42.90
C GLN A 47 -86.89 15.08 42.86
N LEU A 48 -86.25 15.08 44.03
CA LEU A 48 -84.80 14.92 44.13
C LEU A 48 -84.34 13.55 43.64
N ASP A 49 -85.04 12.47 44.00
CA ASP A 49 -84.74 11.12 43.52
C ASP A 49 -84.82 11.05 41.99
N LEU A 50 -85.86 11.65 41.39
CA LEU A 50 -86.00 11.71 39.94
C LEU A 50 -84.85 12.49 39.27
N GLN A 51 -84.45 13.62 39.87
CA GLN A 51 -83.31 14.42 39.41
C GLN A 51 -81.98 13.66 39.51
N ILE A 52 -81.79 12.91 40.59
CA ILE A 52 -80.61 12.06 40.80
C ILE A 52 -80.57 10.96 39.74
N GLU A 53 -81.69 10.27 39.48
CA GLU A 53 -81.73 9.24 38.45
C GLU A 53 -81.47 9.79 37.04
N THR A 54 -81.99 10.98 36.72
CA THR A 54 -81.70 11.64 35.44
C THR A 54 -80.23 11.99 35.32
N ALA A 55 -79.64 12.60 36.36
CA ALA A 55 -78.23 12.95 36.36
C ALA A 55 -77.32 11.71 36.28
N GLN A 56 -77.66 10.63 36.98
CA GLN A 56 -76.92 9.37 36.89
C GLN A 56 -76.95 8.77 35.49
N ARG A 57 -78.11 8.79 34.81
CA ARG A 57 -78.22 8.32 33.42
C ARG A 57 -77.39 9.18 32.48
N GLU A 58 -77.39 10.50 32.64
CA GLU A 58 -76.57 11.43 31.85
C GLU A 58 -75.07 11.17 32.06
N VAL A 59 -74.63 11.01 33.31
CA VAL A 59 -73.22 10.69 33.62
C VAL A 59 -72.79 9.37 32.99
N MET A 60 -73.61 8.31 33.07
CA MET A 60 -73.31 7.04 32.41
C MET A 60 -73.19 7.19 30.89
N THR A 61 -74.03 8.00 30.25
CA THR A 61 -73.91 8.25 28.80
C THR A 61 -72.65 9.03 28.46
N ASP A 62 -72.27 9.99 29.28
CA ASP A 62 -71.05 10.78 29.09
C ASP A 62 -69.80 9.92 29.29
N GLU A 63 -69.77 9.01 30.27
CA GLU A 63 -68.67 8.08 30.52
C GLU A 63 -68.39 7.19 29.29
N VAL A 64 -69.43 6.56 28.73
CA VAL A 64 -69.31 5.73 27.51
C VAL A 64 -68.80 6.57 26.33
N SER A 65 -69.30 7.81 26.20
CA SER A 65 -68.85 8.72 25.14
C SER A 65 -67.38 9.13 25.31
N LEU A 66 -66.94 9.32 26.56
CA LEU A 66 -65.58 9.70 26.93
C LEU A 66 -64.62 8.55 26.65
N GLU A 67 -64.96 7.31 27.03
CA GLU A 67 -64.15 6.13 26.71
C GLU A 67 -63.96 5.96 25.21
N ALA A 68 -65.04 6.12 24.43
CA ALA A 68 -64.98 6.06 22.98
C ALA A 68 -64.10 7.18 22.39
N ALA A 69 -64.16 8.40 22.94
CA ALA A 69 -63.30 9.50 22.53
C ALA A 69 -61.82 9.24 22.88
N GLN A 70 -61.54 8.69 24.06
CA GLN A 70 -60.18 8.35 24.47
C GLN A 70 -59.55 7.29 23.55
N GLU A 71 -60.30 6.27 23.14
CA GLU A 71 -59.75 5.26 22.23
C GLU A 71 -59.44 5.84 20.84
N ARG A 72 -60.29 6.74 20.33
CA ARG A 72 -59.99 7.48 19.09
C ARG A 72 -58.72 8.33 19.22
N ILE A 73 -58.48 8.95 20.38
CA ILE A 73 -57.26 9.73 20.63
C ILE A 73 -56.04 8.82 20.64
N ARG A 74 -56.08 7.68 21.36
CA ARG A 74 -54.97 6.70 21.38
C ARG A 74 -54.68 6.18 19.97
N ASP A 75 -55.70 5.91 19.18
CA ASP A 75 -55.52 5.43 17.82
C ASP A 75 -54.91 6.49 16.88
N ALA A 76 -55.37 7.74 16.99
CA ALA A 76 -54.77 8.86 16.27
C ALA A 76 -53.31 9.07 16.66
N GLN A 77 -52.96 8.93 17.94
CA GLN A 77 -51.57 9.00 18.42
C GLN A 77 -50.71 7.88 17.83
N ARG A 78 -51.19 6.63 17.82
CA ARG A 78 -50.50 5.49 17.19
C ARG A 78 -50.24 5.75 15.70
N ARG A 79 -51.26 6.19 14.96
CA ARG A 79 -51.14 6.53 13.53
C ARG A 79 -50.18 7.69 13.28
N SER A 80 -50.20 8.72 14.13
CA SER A 80 -49.28 9.86 14.05
C SER A 80 -47.81 9.42 14.23
N LEU A 81 -47.52 8.52 15.18
CA LEU A 81 -46.17 7.98 15.38
C LEU A 81 -45.67 7.21 14.16
N LEU A 82 -46.51 6.36 13.56
CA LEU A 82 -46.16 5.63 12.34
C LEU A 82 -45.87 6.59 11.19
N LEU A 83 -46.73 7.59 10.96
CA LEU A 83 -46.53 8.59 9.92
C LEU A 83 -45.23 9.39 10.12
N LYS A 84 -44.89 9.74 11.36
CA LYS A 84 -43.60 10.40 11.68
C LYS A 84 -42.41 9.51 11.34
N ALA A 85 -42.47 8.21 11.68
CA ALA A 85 -41.40 7.26 11.35
C ALA A 85 -41.23 7.09 9.83
N TYR A 86 -42.34 6.96 9.10
CA TYR A 86 -42.32 6.90 7.63
C TYR A 86 -41.76 8.18 7.01
N ALA A 87 -42.16 9.35 7.48
CA ALA A 87 -41.64 10.63 7.01
C ALA A 87 -40.12 10.76 7.26
N ALA A 88 -39.63 10.34 8.41
CA ALA A 88 -38.20 10.33 8.73
C ALA A 88 -37.40 9.40 7.80
N ARG A 89 -37.93 8.21 7.51
CA ARG A 89 -37.32 7.29 6.55
C ARG A 89 -37.24 7.88 5.15
N LEU A 90 -38.34 8.45 4.65
CA LEU A 90 -38.39 9.10 3.34
C LEU A 90 -37.42 10.28 3.25
N ALA A 91 -37.27 11.06 4.33
CA ALA A 91 -36.29 12.15 4.39
C ALA A 91 -34.85 11.62 4.24
N LYS A 92 -34.51 10.51 4.91
CA LYS A 92 -33.20 9.87 4.80
C LYS A 92 -32.94 9.32 3.39
N GLU A 93 -33.91 8.63 2.81
CA GLU A 93 -33.83 8.10 1.43
C GLU A 93 -33.64 9.25 0.42
N ARG A 94 -34.40 10.35 0.58
CA ARG A 94 -34.25 11.56 -0.24
C ARG A 94 -32.86 12.17 -0.10
N GLN A 95 -32.31 12.27 1.10
CA GLN A 95 -30.97 12.80 1.34
C GLN A 95 -29.90 11.92 0.66
N GLN A 96 -30.03 10.60 0.76
CA GLN A 96 -29.13 9.66 0.09
C GLN A 96 -29.19 9.82 -1.44
N LEU A 97 -30.40 9.88 -2.00
CA LEU A 97 -30.59 10.11 -3.44
C LEU A 97 -30.03 11.45 -3.89
N GLN A 98 -30.21 12.52 -3.10
CA GLN A 98 -29.62 13.82 -3.38
C GLN A 98 -28.09 13.77 -3.38
N GLY A 99 -27.47 13.05 -2.43
CA GLY A 99 -26.03 12.79 -2.41
C GLY A 99 -25.56 12.08 -3.68
N SER A 100 -26.23 10.98 -4.07
CA SER A 100 -25.92 10.24 -5.29
C SER A 100 -26.07 11.10 -6.56
N VAL A 101 -27.13 11.91 -6.64
CA VAL A 101 -27.36 12.83 -7.77
C VAL A 101 -26.27 13.90 -7.85
N ALA A 102 -25.83 14.44 -6.72
CA ALA A 102 -24.72 15.39 -6.68
C ALA A 102 -23.41 14.76 -7.16
N GLN A 103 -23.10 13.54 -6.73
CA GLN A 103 -21.91 12.79 -7.16
C GLN A 103 -21.95 12.48 -8.67
N LEU A 104 -23.08 12.01 -9.19
CA LEU A 104 -23.26 11.73 -10.62
C LEU A 104 -23.13 13.01 -11.45
N ARG A 105 -23.66 14.14 -10.97
CA ARG A 105 -23.50 15.44 -11.62
C ARG A 105 -22.04 15.86 -11.68
N GLY A 106 -21.30 15.71 -10.57
CA GLY A 106 -19.85 15.98 -10.54
C GLY A 106 -19.09 15.15 -11.56
N ARG A 107 -19.36 13.83 -11.62
CA ARG A 107 -18.76 12.93 -12.62
C ARG A 107 -19.11 13.30 -14.05
N LEU A 108 -20.35 13.71 -14.30
CA LEU A 108 -20.78 14.13 -15.63
C LEU A 108 -20.04 15.39 -16.09
N GLU A 109 -19.86 16.38 -15.21
CA GLU A 109 -19.10 17.59 -15.53
C GLU A 109 -17.62 17.27 -15.79
N GLN A 110 -17.00 16.41 -14.98
CA GLN A 110 -15.64 15.91 -15.23
C GLN A 110 -15.51 15.24 -16.61
N LEU A 111 -16.43 14.35 -16.97
CA LEU A 111 -16.40 13.66 -18.27
C LEU A 111 -16.64 14.63 -19.44
N LYS A 112 -17.49 15.64 -19.28
CA LYS A 112 -17.66 16.70 -20.29
C LYS A 112 -16.39 17.52 -20.44
N ASP A 113 -15.69 17.82 -19.36
CA ASP A 113 -14.42 18.52 -19.39
C ASP A 113 -13.34 17.71 -20.11
N ILE A 114 -13.21 16.42 -19.81
CA ILE A 114 -12.31 15.51 -20.54
C ILE A 114 -12.71 15.47 -22.03
N SER A 115 -13.99 15.34 -22.35
CA SER A 115 -14.46 15.34 -23.75
C SER A 115 -14.12 16.65 -24.47
N ARG A 116 -14.23 17.80 -23.78
CA ARG A 116 -13.82 19.10 -24.30
C ARG A 116 -12.32 19.17 -24.54
N LYS A 117 -11.49 18.71 -23.59
CA LYS A 117 -10.04 18.62 -23.74
C LYS A 117 -9.66 17.71 -24.92
N ALA A 118 -10.33 16.57 -25.08
CA ALA A 118 -10.04 15.59 -26.14
C ALA A 118 -10.18 16.14 -27.56
N LYS A 119 -11.06 17.14 -27.76
CA LYS A 119 -11.25 17.81 -29.06
C LYS A 119 -10.08 18.74 -29.45
N VAL A 120 -9.25 19.12 -28.49
CA VAL A 120 -8.05 19.91 -28.75
C VAL A 120 -6.93 18.94 -29.13
N GLU A 121 -6.33 19.11 -30.31
CA GLU A 121 -5.15 18.34 -30.66
C GLU A 121 -3.95 18.80 -29.84
N LEU A 122 -3.27 17.85 -29.20
CA LEU A 122 -2.02 18.12 -28.50
C LEU A 122 -0.87 18.08 -29.49
N THR A 123 -0.27 19.24 -29.74
CA THR A 123 1.00 19.31 -30.46
C THR A 123 2.14 19.10 -29.47
N MET A 124 2.61 17.87 -29.36
CA MET A 124 3.78 17.53 -28.56
C MET A 124 5.01 17.88 -29.40
N GLY A 125 5.79 18.87 -28.96
CA GLY A 125 6.85 19.50 -29.76
C GLY A 125 7.72 18.51 -30.52
N GLY A 126 7.62 18.53 -31.85
CA GLY A 126 8.39 17.70 -32.77
C GLY A 126 9.10 18.56 -33.82
N LYS A 127 10.43 18.68 -33.66
CA LYS A 127 11.43 19.39 -34.50
C LYS A 127 11.40 20.93 -34.48
N VAL A 128 12.40 21.49 -33.79
CA VAL A 128 12.80 22.91 -33.61
C VAL A 128 13.02 23.61 -34.98
N PRO A 129 12.50 24.84 -35.20
CA PRO A 129 13.29 26.06 -34.99
C PRO A 129 12.54 27.23 -34.32
N ASP A 130 13.20 27.82 -33.32
CA ASP A 130 13.30 29.24 -33.01
C ASP A 130 12.11 30.14 -33.42
N LEU A 131 11.01 30.08 -32.66
CA LEU A 131 9.97 31.12 -32.65
C LEU A 131 9.41 31.29 -31.23
N GLY A 132 10.17 32.02 -30.40
CA GLY A 132 9.67 33.08 -29.50
C GLY A 132 8.58 32.81 -28.45
N PHE A 133 8.00 31.62 -28.36
CA PHE A 133 7.05 31.26 -27.30
C PHE A 133 7.67 30.20 -26.41
N ALA A 134 8.29 30.65 -25.33
CA ALA A 134 8.56 29.84 -24.15
C ALA A 134 7.27 29.08 -23.78
N GLY A 135 7.25 27.75 -23.67
CA GLY A 135 8.22 26.92 -22.97
C GLY A 135 7.57 26.23 -21.77
N LEU A 136 6.26 25.97 -21.82
CA LEU A 136 5.54 25.23 -20.80
C LEU A 136 5.18 23.86 -21.36
N GLU A 137 5.76 22.81 -20.76
CA GLU A 137 5.40 21.42 -21.01
C GLU A 137 3.88 21.23 -20.80
N PRO A 138 3.16 20.57 -21.73
CA PRO A 138 1.75 20.24 -21.54
C PRO A 138 1.54 19.52 -20.20
N GLU A 139 0.48 19.89 -19.48
CA GLU A 139 0.20 19.35 -18.15
C GLU A 139 0.15 17.81 -18.15
N VAL A 140 -0.55 17.22 -19.11
CA VAL A 140 -0.60 15.76 -19.28
C VAL A 140 0.79 15.14 -19.50
N LEU A 141 1.70 15.82 -20.20
CA LEU A 141 3.06 15.32 -20.41
C LEU A 141 3.84 15.32 -19.10
N ARG A 142 3.76 16.40 -18.33
CA ARG A 142 4.40 16.52 -17.01
C ARG A 142 3.88 15.47 -16.04
N ASP A 143 2.56 15.27 -15.99
CA ASP A 143 1.94 14.32 -15.05
C ASP A 143 2.30 12.88 -15.42
N VAL A 144 2.25 12.53 -16.72
CA VAL A 144 2.69 11.22 -17.22
C VAL A 144 4.19 11.00 -16.98
N ARG A 145 5.03 12.02 -17.23
CA ARG A 145 6.48 11.97 -16.93
C ARG A 145 6.70 11.68 -15.44
N THR A 146 5.96 12.33 -14.56
CA THR A 146 6.02 12.12 -13.12
C THR A 146 5.65 10.69 -12.73
N ALA A 147 4.55 10.15 -13.29
CA ALA A 147 4.15 8.77 -13.06
C ALA A 147 5.20 7.76 -13.56
N CYS A 148 5.77 7.98 -14.74
CA CYS A 148 6.87 7.17 -15.27
C CYS A 148 8.11 7.21 -14.37
N GLN A 149 8.48 8.39 -13.86
CA GLN A 149 9.60 8.53 -12.93
C GLN A 149 9.34 7.84 -11.58
N LEU A 150 8.14 7.95 -11.02
CA LEU A 150 7.76 7.23 -9.80
C LEU A 150 7.89 5.72 -10.00
N ARG A 151 7.40 5.20 -11.13
CA ARG A 151 7.54 3.79 -11.47
C ARG A 151 9.00 3.37 -11.64
N PHE A 152 9.81 4.20 -12.30
CA PHE A 152 11.24 3.95 -12.45
C PHE A 152 11.95 3.90 -11.10
N ARG A 153 11.72 4.87 -10.21
CA ARG A 153 12.32 4.90 -8.86
C ARG A 153 11.94 3.65 -8.06
N PHE A 154 10.69 3.22 -8.14
CA PHE A 154 10.22 1.98 -7.52
C PHE A 154 10.99 0.75 -8.05
N LEU A 155 11.04 0.58 -9.38
CA LEU A 155 11.74 -0.55 -9.99
C LEU A 155 13.26 -0.53 -9.71
N LYS A 156 13.87 0.66 -9.73
CA LYS A 156 15.27 0.85 -9.39
C LYS A 156 15.56 0.43 -7.95
N SER A 157 14.71 0.87 -7.02
CA SER A 157 14.78 0.44 -5.62
C SER A 157 14.73 -1.09 -5.52
N LEU A 158 13.73 -1.75 -6.13
CA LEU A 158 13.64 -3.22 -6.13
C LEU A 158 14.89 -3.92 -6.68
N PHE A 159 15.46 -3.38 -7.76
CA PHE A 159 16.67 -3.92 -8.37
C PHE A 159 17.89 -3.77 -7.44
N GLU A 160 18.11 -2.58 -6.88
CA GLU A 160 19.22 -2.30 -5.98
C GLU A 160 19.19 -3.23 -4.75
N HIS A 161 18.01 -3.42 -4.15
CA HIS A 161 17.80 -4.36 -3.04
C HIS A 161 18.12 -5.82 -3.44
N SER A 162 17.76 -6.23 -4.66
CA SER A 162 18.04 -7.57 -5.17
C SER A 162 19.54 -7.81 -5.41
N THR A 163 20.27 -6.78 -5.85
CA THR A 163 21.72 -6.88 -6.13
C THR A 163 22.59 -6.74 -4.88
N SER A 164 22.11 -6.06 -3.84
CA SER A 164 22.91 -5.77 -2.64
C SER A 164 22.87 -6.88 -1.58
N GLY A 165 22.06 -7.93 -1.77
CA GLY A 165 22.01 -9.12 -0.90
C GLY A 165 21.49 -8.90 0.53
N ALA A 166 21.13 -7.66 0.88
CA ALA A 166 20.60 -7.29 2.19
C ALA A 166 19.20 -6.68 2.03
N LEU A 167 18.16 -7.41 2.42
CA LEU A 167 16.88 -6.78 2.70
C LEU A 167 17.00 -6.03 4.04
N PRO A 168 16.75 -4.72 4.11
CA PRO A 168 16.57 -4.04 5.39
C PRO A 168 15.36 -4.68 6.08
N SER A 169 15.60 -5.22 7.28
CA SER A 169 14.59 -5.78 8.18
C SER A 169 13.31 -4.92 8.23
N GLY A 170 12.18 -5.48 7.76
CA GLY A 170 10.78 -5.05 7.97
C GLY A 170 10.33 -3.67 7.45
N THR A 171 11.24 -2.70 7.38
CA THR A 171 10.94 -1.29 7.08
C THR A 171 10.89 -0.98 5.58
N SER A 172 11.47 -1.84 4.74
CA SER A 172 11.48 -1.65 3.28
C SER A 172 10.14 -2.00 2.62
N GLU A 173 9.41 -3.01 3.13
CA GLU A 173 8.18 -3.50 2.50
C GLU A 173 7.01 -2.51 2.60
N GLU A 174 6.78 -1.92 3.78
CA GLU A 174 5.74 -0.88 3.97
C GLU A 174 6.01 0.37 3.13
N LEU A 175 7.29 0.76 2.99
CA LEU A 175 7.70 1.89 2.14
C LEU A 175 7.51 1.57 0.65
N LEU A 176 7.79 0.33 0.23
CA LEU A 176 7.53 -0.13 -1.13
C LEU A 176 6.04 -0.13 -1.45
N ASP A 177 5.20 -0.64 -0.54
CA ASP A 177 3.75 -0.61 -0.68
C ASP A 177 3.23 0.82 -0.75
N ALA A 178 3.65 1.71 0.14
CA ALA A 178 3.27 3.12 0.09
C ALA A 178 3.68 3.79 -1.23
N SER A 179 4.88 3.49 -1.74
CA SER A 179 5.36 4.03 -3.03
C SER A 179 4.57 3.50 -4.22
N TYR A 180 4.14 2.24 -4.18
CA TYR A 180 3.31 1.62 -5.21
C TYR A 180 1.89 2.18 -5.19
N GLN A 181 1.29 2.34 -4.00
CA GLN A 181 -0.01 2.97 -3.82
C GLN A 181 0.00 4.43 -4.28
N HIS A 182 1.07 5.17 -3.98
CA HIS A 182 1.24 6.54 -4.46
C HIS A 182 1.30 6.60 -6.00
N TRP A 183 2.03 5.68 -6.64
CA TRP A 183 2.06 5.57 -8.09
C TRP A 183 0.67 5.24 -8.67
N LEU A 184 -0.06 4.28 -8.09
CA LEU A 184 -1.42 3.94 -8.52
C LEU A 184 -2.37 5.12 -8.44
N SER A 185 -2.38 5.83 -7.30
CA SER A 185 -3.21 7.03 -7.12
C SER A 185 -2.90 8.12 -8.15
N THR A 186 -1.61 8.28 -8.51
CA THR A 186 -1.19 9.23 -9.55
C THR A 186 -1.72 8.82 -10.93
N VAL A 187 -1.70 7.52 -11.26
CA VAL A 187 -2.23 7.01 -12.52
C VAL A 187 -3.75 7.16 -12.59
N GLU A 188 -4.45 6.89 -11.49
CA GLU A 188 -5.91 7.10 -11.40
C GLU A 188 -6.29 8.56 -11.63
N ASP A 189 -5.54 9.50 -11.07
CA ASP A 189 -5.74 10.94 -11.29
C ASP A 189 -5.49 11.33 -12.76
N ILE A 190 -4.41 10.83 -13.38
CA ILE A 190 -4.13 11.08 -14.81
C ILE A 190 -5.27 10.61 -15.70
N VAL A 191 -5.77 9.38 -15.49
CA VAL A 191 -6.87 8.80 -16.27
C VAL A 191 -8.20 9.51 -15.98
N GLY A 192 -8.37 10.04 -14.76
CA GLY A 192 -9.54 10.81 -14.34
C GLY A 192 -9.55 12.27 -14.80
N SER A 193 -8.39 12.84 -15.13
CA SER A 193 -8.22 14.27 -15.39
C SER A 193 -7.89 14.61 -16.85
N HIS A 194 -7.39 13.63 -17.62
CA HIS A 194 -6.90 13.84 -18.98
C HIS A 194 -7.55 12.89 -20.02
N PRO A 195 -7.71 13.33 -21.28
CA PRO A 195 -8.19 12.47 -22.36
C PRO A 195 -7.27 11.28 -22.66
N PRO A 196 -7.80 10.08 -22.99
CA PRO A 196 -6.98 8.91 -23.30
C PRO A 196 -6.01 9.12 -24.47
N ASN A 197 -6.45 9.81 -25.53
CA ASN A 197 -5.59 10.14 -26.68
C ASN A 197 -4.45 11.08 -26.28
N HIS A 198 -4.67 11.99 -25.33
CA HIS A 198 -3.65 12.88 -24.82
C HIS A 198 -2.61 12.15 -23.97
N VAL A 199 -3.05 11.22 -23.13
CA VAL A 199 -2.17 10.34 -22.34
C VAL A 199 -1.32 9.46 -23.25
N LEU A 200 -1.92 8.87 -24.30
CA LEU A 200 -1.19 8.07 -25.28
C LEU A 200 -0.14 8.90 -26.02
N ALA A 201 -0.49 10.10 -26.50
CA ALA A 201 0.45 11.00 -27.16
C ALA A 201 1.62 11.39 -26.23
N ALA A 202 1.35 11.61 -24.94
CA ALA A 202 2.40 11.87 -23.95
C ALA A 202 3.32 10.66 -23.75
N LEU A 203 2.78 9.45 -23.65
CA LEU A 203 3.56 8.22 -23.55
C LEU A 203 4.40 7.97 -24.82
N GLU A 204 3.83 8.18 -26.00
CA GLU A 204 4.55 8.08 -27.28
C GLU A 204 5.70 9.07 -27.36
N HIS A 205 5.47 10.32 -26.96
CA HIS A 205 6.51 11.35 -26.90
C HIS A 205 7.64 10.96 -25.94
N LEU A 206 7.32 10.53 -24.71
CA LEU A 206 8.32 10.10 -23.73
C LEU A 206 9.07 8.83 -24.19
N ALA A 207 8.38 7.90 -24.87
CA ALA A 207 9.01 6.72 -25.44
C ALA A 207 10.00 7.09 -26.56
N LEU A 208 9.64 8.03 -27.42
CA LEU A 208 10.53 8.56 -28.46
C LEU A 208 11.73 9.30 -27.84
N GLU A 209 11.49 10.18 -26.86
CA GLU A 209 12.52 10.89 -26.10
C GLU A 209 13.52 9.91 -25.48
N ASN A 210 13.02 8.90 -24.76
CA ASN A 210 13.86 7.85 -24.15
C ASN A 210 14.61 7.03 -25.21
N THR A 211 13.99 6.73 -26.35
CA THR A 211 14.64 5.97 -27.43
C THR A 211 15.80 6.77 -28.02
N LEU A 212 15.62 8.07 -28.28
CA LEU A 212 16.68 8.95 -28.78
C LEU A 212 17.81 9.11 -27.75
N GLN A 213 17.48 9.28 -26.46
CA GLN A 213 18.48 9.32 -25.40
C GLN A 213 19.27 8.00 -25.31
N MET A 214 18.59 6.85 -25.40
CA MET A 214 19.24 5.54 -25.41
C MET A 214 20.11 5.34 -26.65
N GLN A 215 19.68 5.78 -27.83
CA GLN A 215 20.47 5.74 -29.06
C GLN A 215 21.73 6.61 -28.94
N GLU A 216 21.62 7.81 -28.39
CA GLU A 216 22.76 8.70 -28.16
C GLU A 216 23.73 8.14 -27.12
N LEU A 217 23.23 7.55 -26.03
CA LEU A 217 24.08 6.88 -25.05
C LEU A 217 24.76 5.66 -25.68
N THR A 218 24.05 4.89 -26.51
CA THR A 218 24.59 3.70 -27.17
C THR A 218 25.60 4.05 -28.27
N SER A 219 25.39 5.13 -29.02
CA SER A 219 26.31 5.57 -30.07
C SER A 219 27.66 6.04 -29.52
N ARG A 220 27.68 6.51 -28.26
CA ARG A 220 28.89 6.86 -27.52
C ARG A 220 29.67 5.64 -27.02
N ILE A 221 29.04 4.47 -26.95
CA ILE A 221 29.71 3.25 -26.51
C ILE A 221 30.42 2.63 -27.71
N ASP A 222 31.75 2.72 -27.71
CA ASP A 222 32.61 2.05 -28.68
C ASP A 222 33.18 0.78 -28.04
N ILE A 223 32.35 -0.27 -28.00
CA ILE A 223 32.74 -1.56 -27.39
C ILE A 223 34.09 -2.06 -27.93
N PRO A 224 34.38 -2.03 -29.25
CA PRO A 224 35.69 -2.39 -29.77
C PRO A 224 36.83 -1.55 -29.18
N ARG A 225 36.68 -0.22 -29.15
CA ARG A 225 37.72 0.67 -28.61
C ARG A 225 37.86 0.55 -27.10
N ASP A 226 36.77 0.42 -26.35
CA ASP A 226 36.79 0.24 -24.90
C ASP A 226 37.45 -1.10 -24.54
N VAL A 227 37.16 -2.17 -25.29
CA VAL A 227 37.81 -3.47 -25.13
C VAL A 227 39.28 -3.42 -25.54
N GLU A 228 39.63 -2.74 -26.62
CA GLU A 228 41.03 -2.56 -27.03
C GLU A 228 41.79 -1.69 -26.02
N ALA A 229 41.20 -0.63 -25.48
CA ALA A 229 41.81 0.19 -24.43
C ALA A 229 42.10 -0.66 -23.19
N LEU A 230 41.12 -1.44 -22.72
CA LEU A 230 41.28 -2.35 -21.59
C LEU A 230 42.35 -3.42 -21.86
N LYS A 231 42.39 -3.93 -23.10
CA LYS A 231 43.39 -4.90 -23.55
C LYS A 231 44.78 -4.27 -23.55
N TRP A 232 44.96 -3.12 -24.20
CA TRP A 232 46.24 -2.40 -24.24
C TRP A 232 46.75 -2.06 -22.86
N GLU A 233 45.89 -1.55 -21.97
CA GLU A 233 46.27 -1.24 -20.59
C GLU A 233 46.71 -2.50 -19.83
N GLY A 234 46.00 -3.61 -20.00
CA GLY A 234 46.39 -4.91 -19.43
C GLY A 234 47.71 -5.45 -19.98
N TRP A 235 47.92 -5.40 -21.30
CA TRP A 235 49.14 -5.90 -21.95
C TRP A 235 50.36 -5.04 -21.66
N SER A 236 50.24 -3.70 -21.73
CA SER A 236 51.34 -2.79 -21.42
C SER A 236 51.81 -2.94 -19.98
N ARG A 237 50.88 -3.13 -19.03
CA ARG A 237 51.25 -3.36 -17.63
C ARG A 237 51.95 -4.72 -17.42
N CYS A 238 51.53 -5.76 -18.13
CA CYS A 238 52.26 -7.03 -18.15
C CYS A 238 53.66 -6.87 -18.75
N GLU A 239 53.80 -6.16 -19.87
CA GLU A 239 55.08 -5.90 -20.52
C GLU A 239 56.04 -5.10 -19.61
N GLU A 240 55.54 -4.07 -18.93
CA GLU A 240 56.31 -3.32 -17.92
C GLU A 240 56.85 -4.22 -16.80
N LEU A 241 56.02 -5.11 -16.26
CA LEU A 241 56.45 -6.07 -15.23
C LEU A 241 57.50 -7.05 -15.77
N TRP A 242 57.33 -7.56 -16.99
CA TRP A 242 58.30 -8.44 -17.65
C TRP A 242 59.65 -7.76 -17.89
N VAL A 243 59.64 -6.50 -18.37
CA VAL A 243 60.86 -5.71 -18.55
C VAL A 243 61.56 -5.43 -17.21
N GLN A 244 60.80 -5.20 -16.14
CA GLN A 244 61.34 -5.03 -14.79
C GLN A 244 61.92 -6.32 -14.20
N GLN A 245 61.41 -7.50 -14.58
CA GLN A 245 61.89 -8.80 -14.11
C GLN A 245 63.29 -9.15 -14.65
N LEU A 246 63.58 -8.83 -15.92
CA LEU A 246 64.84 -9.15 -16.60
C LEU A 246 66.12 -8.71 -15.83
N PRO A 247 66.28 -7.44 -15.41
CA PRO A 247 67.47 -7.01 -14.68
C PRO A 247 67.55 -7.60 -13.26
N LEU A 248 66.42 -7.89 -12.63
CA LEU A 248 66.39 -8.51 -11.29
C LEU A 248 66.87 -9.97 -11.38
N GLN A 249 66.43 -10.71 -12.40
CA GLN A 249 66.88 -12.08 -12.65
C GLN A 249 68.37 -12.13 -13.01
N ALA A 250 68.88 -11.20 -13.83
CA ALA A 250 70.30 -11.12 -14.13
C ALA A 250 71.16 -10.82 -12.88
N ARG A 251 70.65 -9.99 -11.96
CA ARG A 251 71.31 -9.71 -10.67
C ARG A 251 71.29 -10.91 -9.73
N GLU A 252 70.18 -11.64 -9.69
CA GLU A 252 70.04 -12.88 -8.91
C GLU A 252 71.05 -13.94 -9.38
N GLN A 253 71.15 -14.17 -10.70
CA GLN A 253 72.12 -15.10 -11.30
C GLN A 253 73.58 -14.69 -11.02
N ARG A 254 73.87 -13.38 -11.05
CA ARG A 254 75.20 -12.88 -10.70
C ARG A 254 75.50 -13.10 -9.22
N GLY A 255 74.53 -12.83 -8.34
CA GLY A 255 74.66 -13.03 -6.90
C GLY A 255 74.86 -14.51 -6.54
N THR A 256 74.11 -15.43 -7.17
CA THR A 256 74.28 -16.87 -6.98
C THR A 256 75.66 -17.36 -7.42
N ALA A 257 76.14 -16.93 -8.59
CA ALA A 257 77.47 -17.28 -9.07
C ALA A 257 78.59 -16.76 -8.14
N GLN A 258 78.47 -15.52 -7.66
CA GLN A 258 79.43 -14.92 -6.71
C GLN A 258 79.46 -15.65 -5.36
N LEU A 259 78.29 -16.09 -4.87
CA LEU A 259 78.21 -16.91 -3.66
C LEU A 259 78.87 -18.26 -3.85
N ALA A 260 78.59 -18.94 -4.97
CA ALA A 260 79.20 -20.23 -5.29
C ALA A 260 80.73 -20.13 -5.34
N SER A 261 81.28 -19.09 -5.97
CA SER A 261 82.73 -18.88 -6.03
C SER A 261 83.35 -18.60 -4.65
N LEU A 262 82.70 -17.79 -3.81
CA LEU A 262 83.20 -17.50 -2.46
C LEU A 262 83.16 -18.73 -1.56
N VAL A 263 82.09 -19.52 -1.65
CA VAL A 263 81.98 -20.79 -0.94
C VAL A 263 83.08 -21.75 -1.38
N GLN A 264 83.36 -21.85 -2.68
CA GLN A 264 84.44 -22.71 -3.19
C GLN A 264 85.83 -22.25 -2.73
N GLU A 265 86.08 -20.94 -2.71
CA GLU A 265 87.33 -20.37 -2.20
C GLU A 265 87.50 -20.62 -0.70
N MET A 266 86.42 -20.50 0.08
CA MET A 266 86.41 -20.83 1.50
C MET A 266 86.76 -22.31 1.72
N HIS A 267 86.16 -23.25 0.96
CA HIS A 267 86.50 -24.67 1.05
C HIS A 267 87.99 -24.93 0.72
N ARG A 268 88.58 -24.20 -0.23
CA ARG A 268 89.98 -24.33 -0.62
C ARG A 268 90.94 -23.85 0.49
N LEU A 269 90.65 -22.69 1.11
CA LEU A 269 91.48 -22.10 2.16
C LEU A 269 91.38 -22.85 3.49
N LEU A 270 90.28 -23.57 3.73
CA LEU A 270 90.07 -24.39 4.94
C LEU A 270 90.80 -25.73 4.93
N ALA A 271 91.51 -26.08 3.84
CA ALA A 271 92.17 -27.37 3.69
C ALA A 271 93.42 -27.57 4.59
N ASP A 272 94.00 -26.49 5.15
CA ASP A 272 95.27 -26.53 5.90
C ASP A 272 95.17 -26.29 7.42
N GLY A 273 94.00 -25.85 7.93
CA GLY A 273 93.71 -25.75 9.37
C GLY A 273 94.48 -24.68 10.17
N SER A 274 95.13 -23.71 9.52
CA SER A 274 95.97 -22.70 10.20
C SER A 274 95.16 -21.61 10.95
N GLU A 275 95.76 -20.94 11.95
CA GLU A 275 95.12 -19.79 12.63
C GLU A 275 94.78 -18.64 11.65
N HIS A 276 95.61 -18.44 10.63
CA HIS A 276 95.33 -17.49 9.55
C HIS A 276 94.11 -17.92 8.72
N ALA A 277 93.89 -19.23 8.53
CA ALA A 277 92.68 -19.75 7.90
C ALA A 277 91.43 -19.50 8.74
N ILE A 278 91.52 -19.51 10.08
CA ILE A 278 90.38 -19.20 10.98
C ILE A 278 89.96 -17.73 10.86
N LEU A 279 90.90 -16.78 10.79
CA LEU A 279 90.58 -15.36 10.61
C LEU A 279 90.10 -15.06 9.18
N ALA A 280 90.71 -15.67 8.16
CA ALA A 280 90.24 -15.57 6.78
C ALA A 280 88.82 -16.12 6.62
N ARG A 281 88.49 -17.20 7.35
CA ARG A 281 87.14 -17.79 7.42
C ARG A 281 86.10 -16.79 7.92
N ALA A 282 86.33 -16.14 9.06
CA ALA A 282 85.34 -15.22 9.62
C ALA A 282 84.99 -14.06 8.66
N VAL A 283 86.01 -13.52 7.96
CA VAL A 283 85.81 -12.45 6.97
C VAL A 283 85.06 -12.95 5.71
N LEU A 284 85.38 -14.15 5.22
CA LEU A 284 84.71 -14.74 4.07
C LEU A 284 83.28 -15.20 4.39
N GLU A 285 83.03 -15.73 5.59
CA GLU A 285 81.69 -16.11 6.08
C GLU A 285 80.78 -14.88 6.17
N LEU A 286 81.25 -13.77 6.75
CA LEU A 286 80.48 -12.52 6.79
C LEU A 286 80.15 -12.00 5.38
N ARG A 287 81.08 -12.11 4.43
CA ARG A 287 80.86 -11.73 3.03
C ARG A 287 79.86 -12.64 2.33
N ALA A 288 79.94 -13.95 2.57
CA ALA A 288 79.01 -14.94 2.04
C ALA A 288 77.59 -14.72 2.60
N VAL A 289 77.44 -14.51 3.91
CA VAL A 289 76.15 -14.22 4.55
C VAL A 289 75.53 -12.94 3.98
N ARG A 290 76.31 -11.87 3.81
CA ARG A 290 75.83 -10.61 3.21
C ARG A 290 75.32 -10.81 1.79
N LEU A 291 76.06 -11.54 0.95
CA LEU A 291 75.66 -11.80 -0.42
C LEU A 291 74.45 -12.75 -0.49
N ALA A 292 74.34 -13.71 0.45
CA ALA A 292 73.18 -14.60 0.56
C ALA A 292 71.92 -13.80 0.89
N GLY A 293 72.00 -12.85 1.83
CA GLY A 293 70.89 -11.96 2.14
C GLY A 293 70.45 -11.09 0.94
N LEU A 294 71.40 -10.59 0.14
CA LEU A 294 71.09 -9.84 -1.09
C LEU A 294 70.44 -10.72 -2.17
N ARG A 295 70.97 -11.93 -2.39
CA ARG A 295 70.37 -12.91 -3.30
C ARG A 295 68.95 -13.25 -2.88
N ASP A 296 68.74 -13.56 -1.60
CA ASP A 296 67.43 -13.97 -1.08
C ASP A 296 66.43 -12.82 -1.16
N GLY A 297 66.86 -11.57 -0.96
CA GLY A 297 66.06 -10.38 -1.19
C GLY A 297 65.64 -10.21 -2.66
N LEU A 298 66.58 -10.36 -3.61
CA LEU A 298 66.29 -10.32 -5.04
C LEU A 298 65.33 -11.44 -5.46
N ARG A 299 65.54 -12.64 -4.92
CA ARG A 299 64.70 -13.81 -5.20
C ARG A 299 63.26 -13.61 -4.75
N ARG A 300 63.05 -13.03 -3.56
CA ARG A 300 61.71 -12.65 -3.09
C ARG A 300 61.05 -11.62 -4.01
N GLY A 301 61.80 -10.58 -4.41
CA GLY A 301 61.28 -9.58 -5.34
C GLY A 301 60.87 -10.17 -6.70
N CYS A 302 61.64 -11.12 -7.25
CA CYS A 302 61.24 -11.84 -8.47
C CYS A 302 59.95 -12.66 -8.27
N GLN A 303 59.82 -13.35 -7.14
CA GLN A 303 58.63 -14.17 -6.83
C GLN A 303 57.37 -13.33 -6.65
N GLU A 304 57.47 -12.15 -6.01
CA GLU A 304 56.34 -11.21 -5.85
C GLU A 304 55.83 -10.71 -7.21
N LEU A 305 56.76 -10.36 -8.12
CA LEU A 305 56.39 -9.93 -9.48
C LEU A 305 55.76 -11.07 -10.30
N GLU A 306 56.27 -12.29 -10.19
CA GLU A 306 55.68 -13.47 -10.83
C GLU A 306 54.25 -13.75 -10.33
N GLN A 307 53.99 -13.57 -9.04
CA GLN A 307 52.67 -13.73 -8.45
C GLN A 307 51.68 -12.67 -8.97
N GLU A 308 52.07 -11.40 -8.99
CA GLU A 308 51.22 -10.33 -9.55
C GLU A 308 50.92 -10.58 -11.04
N ALA A 309 51.92 -10.97 -11.84
CA ALA A 309 51.71 -11.31 -13.25
C ALA A 309 50.73 -12.49 -13.43
N SER A 310 50.81 -13.51 -12.58
CA SER A 310 49.90 -14.65 -12.61
C SER A 310 48.45 -14.28 -12.25
N ALA A 311 48.26 -13.40 -11.26
CA ALA A 311 46.95 -12.90 -10.87
C ALA A 311 46.30 -12.10 -12.01
N ARG A 312 47.06 -11.22 -12.68
CA ARG A 312 46.59 -10.46 -13.85
C ARG A 312 46.21 -11.37 -15.02
N HIS A 313 46.98 -12.42 -15.26
CA HIS A 313 46.64 -13.39 -16.30
C HIS A 313 45.30 -14.09 -16.01
N ALA A 314 45.03 -14.46 -14.76
CA ALA A 314 43.75 -15.04 -14.35
C ALA A 314 42.58 -14.06 -14.53
N GLU A 315 42.77 -12.78 -14.20
CA GLU A 315 41.77 -11.73 -14.45
C GLU A 315 41.42 -11.63 -15.95
N LEU A 316 42.43 -11.65 -16.82
CA LEU A 316 42.23 -11.62 -18.27
C LEU A 316 41.43 -12.84 -18.77
N GLN A 317 41.72 -14.04 -18.29
CA GLN A 317 40.96 -15.25 -18.63
C GLN A 317 39.50 -15.15 -18.18
N ALA A 318 39.25 -14.60 -16.99
CA ALA A 318 37.89 -14.39 -16.48
C ALA A 318 37.10 -13.40 -17.35
N LEU A 319 37.74 -12.31 -17.79
CA LEU A 319 37.14 -11.34 -18.70
C LEU A 319 36.86 -11.96 -20.08
N GLN A 320 37.78 -12.75 -20.63
CA GLN A 320 37.55 -13.48 -21.89
C GLN A 320 36.37 -14.44 -21.78
N SER A 321 36.25 -15.16 -20.67
CA SER A 321 35.13 -16.07 -20.39
C SER A 321 33.79 -15.33 -20.26
N LYS A 322 33.78 -14.13 -19.69
CA LYS A 322 32.59 -13.25 -19.67
C LYS A 322 32.23 -12.77 -21.07
N ARG A 323 33.21 -12.35 -21.87
CA ARG A 323 33.00 -11.95 -23.27
C ARG A 323 32.40 -13.08 -24.10
N GLN A 324 32.91 -14.31 -23.97
CA GLN A 324 32.38 -15.44 -24.72
C GLN A 324 30.91 -15.70 -24.38
N ARG A 325 30.56 -15.67 -23.09
CA ARG A 325 29.15 -15.81 -22.65
C ARG A 325 28.23 -14.74 -23.24
N ILE A 326 28.70 -13.49 -23.35
CA ILE A 326 27.93 -12.41 -23.98
C ILE A 326 27.73 -12.70 -25.47
N LEU A 327 28.77 -13.16 -26.18
CA LEU A 327 28.67 -13.52 -27.60
C LEU A 327 27.71 -14.70 -27.81
N ASP A 328 27.82 -15.75 -27.00
CA ASP A 328 26.94 -16.93 -27.05
C ASP A 328 25.48 -16.53 -26.82
N PHE A 329 25.22 -15.66 -25.84
CA PHE A 329 23.88 -15.12 -25.59
C PHE A 329 23.35 -14.33 -26.80
N ARG A 330 24.18 -13.50 -27.43
CA ARG A 330 23.78 -12.78 -28.65
C ARG A 330 23.44 -13.75 -29.79
N HIS A 331 24.23 -14.80 -29.98
CA HIS A 331 23.92 -15.83 -30.98
C HIS A 331 22.62 -16.57 -30.69
N LEU A 332 22.31 -16.87 -29.43
CA LEU A 332 21.04 -17.47 -29.00
C LEU A 332 19.84 -16.56 -29.25
N VAL A 333 19.96 -15.25 -28.97
CA VAL A 333 18.89 -14.28 -29.23
C VAL A 333 18.64 -14.11 -30.73
N VAL A 334 19.70 -14.08 -31.55
CA VAL A 334 19.59 -13.99 -33.00
C VAL A 334 19.00 -15.27 -33.61
N SER A 335 19.37 -16.46 -33.11
CA SER A 335 18.81 -17.72 -33.59
C SER A 335 17.36 -17.95 -33.12
N ALA A 336 17.00 -17.54 -31.90
CA ALA A 336 15.61 -17.53 -31.42
C ALA A 336 14.74 -16.53 -32.20
N GLY A 337 15.29 -15.35 -32.56
CA GLY A 337 14.63 -14.38 -33.44
C GLY A 337 14.40 -14.91 -34.86
N SER A 338 15.32 -15.73 -35.39
CA SER A 338 15.16 -16.36 -36.70
C SER A 338 14.22 -17.57 -36.69
N ALA A 339 14.06 -18.27 -35.55
CA ALA A 339 13.10 -19.37 -35.39
C ALA A 339 11.67 -18.88 -35.08
N GLY A 340 11.52 -17.68 -34.50
CA GLY A 340 10.22 -17.03 -34.24
C GLY A 340 9.47 -16.57 -35.49
N GLY A 341 10.10 -16.62 -36.67
CA GLY A 341 9.47 -16.30 -37.95
C GLY A 341 8.62 -17.42 -38.56
N ASN A 342 8.52 -18.60 -37.95
CA ASN A 342 7.83 -19.74 -38.57
C ASN A 342 7.02 -20.63 -37.62
N LEU A 343 6.34 -20.04 -36.62
CA LEU A 343 5.32 -20.74 -35.83
C LEU A 343 4.07 -19.88 -35.64
N GLY A 344 3.42 -19.56 -36.77
CA GLY A 344 1.97 -19.46 -36.79
C GLY A 344 1.38 -20.86 -36.80
N ALA A 345 0.46 -21.13 -35.87
CA ALA A 345 -0.32 -22.36 -35.70
C ALA A 345 0.37 -23.54 -34.97
N ARG A 346 0.23 -23.58 -33.63
CA ARG A 346 -0.53 -24.66 -32.99
C ARG A 346 -0.91 -24.33 -31.54
N ALA A 347 -2.19 -24.51 -31.25
CA ALA A 347 -2.80 -24.34 -29.95
C ALA A 347 -2.46 -25.50 -28.98
N GLY A 348 -2.46 -25.19 -27.69
CA GLY A 348 -2.90 -26.08 -26.61
C GLY A 348 -1.83 -26.96 -25.93
N GLN A 349 -1.41 -26.56 -24.72
CA GLN A 349 -1.63 -27.29 -23.45
C GLN A 349 -0.68 -26.76 -22.34
N PRO A 350 -1.13 -26.70 -21.06
CA PRO A 350 -0.29 -26.30 -19.94
C PRO A 350 0.51 -27.49 -19.40
N LEU A 351 1.82 -27.31 -19.20
CA LEU A 351 2.67 -28.27 -18.50
C LEU A 351 2.85 -27.86 -17.04
N ASP A 352 2.37 -28.76 -16.19
CA ASP A 352 2.57 -28.92 -14.77
C ASP A 352 4.06 -29.16 -14.45
N VAL A 353 4.62 -28.44 -13.48
CA VAL A 353 5.96 -28.73 -12.90
C VAL A 353 5.91 -28.45 -11.40
N GLY A 354 5.77 -29.52 -10.62
CA GLY A 354 6.00 -29.54 -9.18
C GLY A 354 7.50 -29.52 -8.80
N PRO A 355 7.82 -29.39 -7.49
CA PRO A 355 9.16 -29.11 -7.01
C PRO A 355 9.98 -30.39 -6.81
N ALA A 356 11.25 -30.37 -7.23
CA ALA A 356 12.20 -31.45 -6.98
C ALA A 356 13.57 -30.88 -6.60
N TRP A 357 13.86 -30.81 -5.29
CA TRP A 357 15.23 -30.93 -4.77
C TRP A 357 15.20 -31.61 -3.40
N GLY A 358 15.51 -32.90 -3.42
CA GLY A 358 15.79 -33.69 -2.23
C GLY A 358 17.25 -33.53 -1.79
N VAL A 359 17.41 -33.42 -0.47
CA VAL A 359 18.34 -34.14 0.39
C VAL A 359 19.63 -34.69 -0.26
N GLY A 360 20.76 -34.09 0.13
CA GLY A 360 22.08 -34.69 0.01
C GLY A 360 22.88 -34.40 1.29
N ARG A 361 22.95 -35.40 2.17
CA ARG A 361 23.91 -35.48 3.29
C ARG A 361 25.32 -35.69 2.72
N GLN A 362 26.29 -34.96 3.25
CA GLN A 362 27.48 -35.51 3.91
C GLN A 362 27.93 -34.53 4.98
#